data_AF-A0A1Y1WTT7-F1
#
_entry.id   AF-A0A1Y1WTT7-F1
#
_cell.length_a   1.000
_cell.length_b   1.000
_cell.length_c   1.000
_cell.angle_alpha   90.00
_cell.angle_beta   90.00
_cell.angle_gamma   90.00
#
_symmetry.space_group_name_H-M   'P 1'
#
loop_
_entity.id
_entity.type
_entity.pdbx_description
1 polymer ?
#
loop_
_entity_poly.entity_id
_entity_poly.type
_entity_poly.pdbx_seq_one_letter_code
_entity_poly.pdbx_strand_id
1 'polypeptide(L)' 'CWAEKYGRPCCKNSSTKNVYTDNEGMWGVENDEWCGITEEQCWAKKYGRPCCLNNLTEYVYADDEGMWGVENGDWCGI' A
#
# COMPACT_ATOMS: atom_id res chain seq x y z
N CYS A 1 -10.80 -6.23 -4.59
CA CYS A 1 -9.33 -6.16 -4.50
C CYS A 1 -8.73 -7.55 -4.40
N TRP A 2 -7.40 -7.67 -4.44
CA TRP A 2 -6.72 -8.96 -4.38
C TRP A 2 -6.92 -9.72 -3.05
N ALA A 3 -7.07 -9.02 -1.92
CA ALA A 3 -7.24 -9.62 -0.60
C ALA A 3 -8.56 -10.41 -0.43
N GLU A 4 -9.58 -10.10 -1.24
CA GLU A 4 -10.88 -10.81 -1.19
C GLU A 4 -10.72 -12.29 -1.58
N LYS A 5 -9.74 -12.61 -2.43
CA LYS A 5 -9.36 -14.00 -2.76
C LYS A 5 -8.96 -14.81 -1.51
N TYR A 6 -8.46 -14.13 -0.48
CA TYR A 6 -8.02 -14.70 0.79
C TYR A 6 -9.04 -14.50 1.92
N GLY A 7 -10.27 -14.06 1.59
CA GLY A 7 -11.33 -13.84 2.58
C GLY A 7 -11.10 -12.59 3.46
N ARG A 8 -10.27 -11.65 3.01
CA ARG A 8 -10.01 -10.38 3.70
C ARG A 8 -10.61 -9.22 2.89
N PRO A 9 -11.19 -8.21 3.56
CA PRO A 9 -11.76 -7.06 2.86
C PRO A 9 -10.66 -6.20 2.22
N CYS A 10 -11.07 -5.31 1.33
CA CYS A 10 -10.23 -4.22 0.87
C CYS A 10 -10.23 -3.11 1.91
N CYS A 11 -9.10 -2.41 2.01
CA CYS A 11 -9.05 -1.20 2.82
C CYS A 11 -10.04 -0.20 2.24
N LYS A 12 -10.79 0.50 3.08
CA LYS A 12 -11.80 1.49 2.67
C LYS A 12 -11.25 2.91 2.73
N ASN A 13 -10.34 3.17 3.65
CA ASN A 13 -9.74 4.47 3.85
C ASN A 13 -8.57 4.66 2.87
N SER A 14 -8.60 5.77 2.15
CA SER A 14 -7.58 6.10 1.16
C SER A 14 -6.22 6.49 1.75
N SER A 15 -6.18 6.68 3.07
CA SER A 15 -4.99 7.00 3.85
C SER A 15 -4.53 5.81 4.71
N THR A 16 -5.03 4.61 4.44
CA THR A 16 -4.59 3.42 5.16
C THR A 16 -3.14 3.13 4.85
N LYS A 17 -2.32 3.13 5.90
CA LYS A 17 -0.89 2.88 5.80
C LYS A 17 -0.64 1.39 5.60
N ASN A 18 0.34 1.10 4.76
CA ASN A 18 0.88 -0.24 4.65
C ASN A 18 1.67 -0.57 5.92
N VAL A 19 1.32 -1.70 6.53
CA VAL A 19 1.98 -2.21 7.75
C VAL A 19 2.67 -3.54 7.50
N TYR A 20 2.36 -4.22 6.39
CA TYR A 20 2.93 -5.51 6.04
C TYR A 20 2.79 -5.76 4.55
N THR A 21 3.84 -6.26 3.90
CA THR A 21 3.82 -6.57 2.46
C THR A 21 4.26 -8.02 2.27
N ASP A 22 3.56 -8.74 1.41
CA ASP A 22 3.92 -10.08 0.97
C ASP A 22 3.82 -10.21 -0.55
N ASN A 23 4.01 -11.44 -1.05
CA ASN A 23 3.97 -11.72 -2.49
C ASN A 23 2.59 -11.45 -3.12
N GLU A 24 1.52 -11.45 -2.33
CA GLU A 24 0.15 -11.22 -2.80
C GLU A 24 -0.17 -9.72 -2.87
N GLY A 25 0.38 -8.94 -1.94
CA GLY A 25 0.32 -7.48 -1.98
C GLY A 25 0.56 -6.80 -0.63
N MET A 26 0.10 -5.56 -0.55
CA MET A 26 0.27 -4.67 0.60
C MET A 26 -0.93 -4.72 1.54
N TRP A 27 -0.68 -4.94 2.81
CA TRP A 27 -1.69 -5.08 3.83
C TRP A 27 -1.75 -3.86 4.74
N GLY A 28 -2.97 -3.41 4.98
CA GLY A 28 -3.30 -2.39 5.97
C GLY A 28 -4.12 -2.98 7.12
N VAL A 29 -4.33 -2.17 8.15
CA VAL A 29 -5.23 -2.50 9.25
C VAL A 29 -6.23 -1.35 9.43
N GLU A 30 -7.52 -1.69 9.39
CA GLU A 30 -8.63 -0.77 9.62
C GLU A 30 -9.60 -1.37 10.64
N ASN A 31 -9.96 -0.63 11.68
CA ASN A 31 -10.85 -1.10 12.74
C ASN A 31 -10.42 -2.46 13.34
N ASP A 32 -9.11 -2.62 13.57
CA ASP A 32 -8.49 -3.87 14.06
C ASP A 32 -8.64 -5.08 13.11
N GLU A 33 -9.03 -4.85 11.85
CA GLU A 33 -9.13 -5.88 10.82
C GLU A 33 -8.09 -5.70 9.70
N TRP A 34 -7.48 -6.81 9.29
CA TRP A 34 -6.58 -6.86 8.14
C TRP A 34 -7.35 -6.61 6.85
N CYS A 35 -6.82 -5.71 6.03
CA CYS A 35 -7.40 -5.37 4.74
C CYS A 35 -6.32 -5.28 3.65
N GLY A 36 -6.68 -5.58 2.41
CA GLY A 36 -5.79 -5.42 1.26
C GLY A 36 -5.78 -3.97 0.78
N ILE A 37 -4.60 -3.36 0.75
CA ILE A 37 -4.38 -2.06 0.12
C ILE A 37 -4.36 -2.27 -1.40
N THR A 38 -5.08 -1.41 -2.11
CA THR A 38 -4.99 -1.31 -3.56
C THR A 38 -4.53 0.08 -3.97
N GLU A 39 -4.33 0.28 -5.26
CA GLU A 39 -4.05 1.60 -5.81
C GLU A 39 -5.07 2.66 -5.37
N GLU A 40 -6.33 2.30 -5.13
CA GLU A 40 -7.34 3.27 -4.67
C GLU A 40 -7.05 3.80 -3.26
N GLN A 41 -6.36 3.01 -2.42
CA GLN A 41 -6.07 3.33 -1.02
C GLN A 41 -4.65 3.79 -0.74
N CYS A 42 -3.93 4.11 -1.80
CA CYS A 42 -2.55 4.51 -1.72
C CYS A 42 -2.42 5.98 -1.31
N TRP A 43 -1.85 6.16 -0.12
CA TRP A 43 -1.67 7.46 0.52
C TRP A 43 -0.79 8.41 -0.31
N ALA A 44 0.16 7.90 -1.09
CA ALA A 44 1.05 8.70 -1.94
C ALA A 44 0.29 9.49 -3.03
N LYS A 45 -0.90 9.04 -3.45
CA LYS A 45 -1.77 9.78 -4.38
C LYS A 45 -2.17 11.15 -3.83
N LYS A 46 -2.34 11.29 -2.51
CA LYS A 46 -2.59 12.58 -1.84
C LYS A 46 -1.48 13.60 -2.11
N TYR A 47 -0.26 13.11 -2.33
CA TYR A 47 0.94 13.91 -2.61
C TYR A 47 1.30 13.95 -4.10
N GLY A 48 0.39 13.48 -4.98
CA GLY A 48 0.61 13.46 -6.43
C GLY A 48 1.65 12.44 -6.88
N ARG A 49 1.92 11.42 -6.07
CA ARG A 49 2.87 10.34 -6.37
C ARG A 49 2.12 9.04 -6.67
N PRO A 50 2.64 8.21 -7.59
CA PRO A 50 2.05 6.90 -7.89
C PRO A 50 2.22 5.94 -6.71
N CYS A 51 1.55 4.80 -6.82
CA CYS A 51 1.68 3.69 -5.88
C CYS A 51 2.68 2.72 -6.45
N CYS A 52 3.43 2.06 -5.58
CA CYS A 52 4.29 0.98 -6.02
C CYS A 52 3.38 -0.19 -6.42
N LEU A 53 3.41 -0.55 -7.70
CA LEU A 53 2.54 -1.58 -8.28
C LEU A 53 3.17 -2.97 -8.15
N ASN A 54 4.48 -3.02 -7.94
CA ASN A 54 5.21 -4.24 -7.68
C ASN A 54 5.27 -4.48 -6.17
N ASN A 55 4.60 -5.55 -5.75
CA ASN A 55 4.54 -6.02 -4.36
C ASN A 55 5.94 -6.36 -3.79
N LEU A 56 6.94 -6.56 -4.65
CA LEU A 56 8.33 -6.83 -4.28
C LEU A 56 9.17 -5.56 -4.18
N THR A 57 8.59 -4.38 -4.41
CA THR A 57 9.30 -3.11 -4.24
C THR A 57 9.59 -2.89 -2.77
N GLU A 58 10.87 -2.98 -2.43
CA GLU A 58 11.35 -2.66 -1.09
C GLU A 58 11.29 -1.15 -0.85
N TYR A 59 10.97 -0.77 0.39
CA TYR A 59 11.02 0.64 0.77
C TYR A 59 12.48 1.09 0.87
N VAL A 60 12.75 2.28 0.33
CA VAL A 60 14.07 2.92 0.39
C VAL A 60 14.09 4.10 1.34
N TYR A 61 12.92 4.61 1.69
CA TYR A 61 12.73 5.74 2.58
C TYR A 61 11.41 5.60 3.31
N ALA A 62 11.33 6.07 4.56
CA ALA A 62 10.10 6.06 5.35
C ALA A 62 10.00 7.38 6.09
N ASP A 63 8.79 7.93 6.15
CA ASP A 63 8.47 9.16 6.86
C ASP A 63 7.16 9.04 7.63
N ASP A 64 6.67 10.16 8.18
CA ASP A 64 5.44 10.20 8.97
C ASP A 64 4.19 9.87 8.14
N GLU A 65 4.27 9.89 6.80
CA GLU A 65 3.15 9.56 5.92
C GLU A 65 3.13 8.09 5.55
N GLY A 66 4.29 7.52 5.23
CA GLY A 66 4.42 6.09 4.97
C GLY A 66 5.78 5.67 4.42
N MET A 67 5.79 4.51 3.77
CA MET A 67 6.99 3.95 3.16
C MET A 67 7.04 4.31 1.69
N TRP A 68 8.19 4.78 1.24
CA TRP A 68 8.43 5.14 -0.15
C TRP A 68 9.33 4.10 -0.82
N GLY A 69 8.90 3.65 -2.00
CA GLY A 69 9.68 2.81 -2.91
C GLY A 69 10.12 3.58 -4.15
N VAL A 70 10.91 2.91 -4.98
CA VAL A 70 11.28 3.39 -6.31
C VAL A 70 10.96 2.31 -7.33
N GLU A 71 10.09 2.62 -8.27
CA GLU A 71 9.72 1.74 -9.39
C GLU A 71 9.93 2.48 -10.70
N ASN A 72 10.55 1.81 -11.68
CA ASN A 72 10.84 2.39 -12.99
C ASN A 72 11.61 3.72 -12.95
N GLY A 73 12.34 3.99 -11.85
CA GLY A 73 13.07 5.25 -11.63
C GLY A 73 12.23 6.36 -11.00
N ASP A 74 10.96 6.11 -10.67
CA ASP A 74 10.05 7.07 -10.06
C ASP A 74 9.72 6.71 -8.61
N TRP A 75 9.57 7.74 -7.78
CA TRP A 75 9.11 7.60 -6.39
C TRP A 75 7.66 7.18 -6.34
N CYS A 76 7.38 6.12 -5.59
CA CYS A 76 6.05 5.58 -5.39
C CYS A 76 5.78 5.29 -3.91
N GLY A 77 4.51 5.35 -3.51
CA GLY A 77 4.09 4.98 -2.16
C GLY A 77 3.91 3.47 -2.03
N ILE A 78 4.52 2.91 -0.98
CA ILE A 78 4.32 1.55 -0.47
C ILE A 78 3.25 1.58 0.61
#